data_AF-A0A849WAM4-F1
#
_entry.id   AF-A0A849WAM4-F1
#
_cell.length_a   1.000
_cell.length_b   1.000
_cell.length_c   1.000
_cell.angle_alpha   90.00
_cell.angle_beta   90.00
_cell.angle_gamma   90.00
#
_symmetry.space_group_name_H-M   'P 1'
#
loop_
_entity.id
_entity.type
_entity.pdbx_description
1 polymer ?
#
loop_
_entity_poly.entity_id
_entity_poly.type
_entity_poly.pdbx_seq_one_letter_code
_entity_poly.pdbx_strand_id
1 'polypeptide(L)' 'MQAPEEKLSRLVGILGTLSPHSQVTVQELSTEYNVSNRTIQRDIATLQNAKLGVFYDNGGKLKISRVGYQKIRSWMIG' A
#
# COMPACT_ATOMS: atom_id res chain seq x y z
N MET A 1 10.16 -9.99 15.14
CA MET A 1 9.81 -10.39 13.77
C MET A 1 8.29 -10.43 13.73
N GLN A 2 7.62 -9.62 12.90
CA GLN A 2 6.14 -9.63 12.85
C GLN A 2 5.64 -10.98 12.33
N ALA A 3 4.46 -11.40 12.78
CA ALA A 3 3.85 -12.63 12.28
C ALA A 3 3.50 -12.46 10.79
N PRO A 4 3.60 -13.53 9.97
CA PRO A 4 3.23 -13.46 8.55
C PRO A 4 1.82 -12.92 8.30
N GLU A 5 0.89 -13.22 9.20
CA GLU A 5 -0.51 -12.77 9.14
C GLU A 5 -0.66 -11.26 9.34
N GLU A 6 0.12 -10.66 10.25
CA GLU A 6 0.14 -9.20 10.48
C GLU A 6 0.69 -8.46 9.26
N LYS A 7 1.72 -9.02 8.60
CA LYS A 7 2.26 -8.46 7.37
C LYS A 7 1.22 -8.52 6.24
N LEU A 8 0.57 -9.67 6.06
CA LEU A 8 -0.44 -9.83 5.01
C LEU A 8 -1.62 -8.87 5.23
N SER A 9 -2.13 -8.80 6.45
CA SER A 9 -3.21 -7.88 6.83
C SER A 9 -2.85 -6.43 6.52
N ARG A 10 -1.62 -6.02 6.83
CA ARG A 10 -1.14 -4.67 6.51
C ARG A 10 -0.99 -4.42 5.01
N LEU A 11 -0.47 -5.38 4.23
CA LEU A 11 -0.37 -5.23 2.78
C LEU A 11 -1.74 -5.05 2.12
N VAL A 12 -2.72 -5.85 2.53
CA VAL A 12 -4.10 -5.74 2.05
C VAL A 12 -4.74 -4.43 2.54
N GLY A 13 -4.50 -4.04 3.79
CA GLY A 13 -4.95 -2.77 4.36
C GLY A 13 -4.45 -1.58 3.54
N ILE A 14 -3.13 -1.49 3.32
CA ILE A 14 -2.50 -0.46 2.48
C ILE A 14 -3.13 -0.42 1.07
N LEU A 15 -3.32 -1.58 0.43
CA LEU A 15 -3.96 -1.63 -0.89
C LEU A 15 -5.40 -1.10 -0.87
N GLY A 16 -6.14 -1.34 0.21
CA GLY A 16 -7.49 -0.81 0.42
C GLY A 16 -7.53 0.70 0.64
N THR A 17 -6.52 1.29 1.27
CA THR A 17 -6.42 2.75 1.48
C THR A 17 -5.91 3.51 0.26
N LEU A 18 -5.17 2.85 -0.63
CA LEU A 18 -4.66 3.48 -1.85
C LEU A 18 -5.78 3.71 -2.87
N SER A 19 -5.79 4.90 -3.44
CA SER A 19 -6.66 5.27 -4.55
C SER A 19 -5.91 6.18 -5.53
N PRO A 20 -6.40 6.37 -6.78
CA PRO A 20 -5.80 7.30 -7.73
C PRO A 20 -5.76 8.75 -7.23
N HIS A 21 -6.61 9.09 -6.26
CA HIS A 21 -6.69 10.40 -5.63
C HIS A 21 -6.08 10.43 -4.22
N SER A 22 -5.61 9.28 -3.72
CA SER A 22 -5.08 9.14 -2.37
C SER A 22 -3.76 9.91 -2.23
N GLN A 23 -3.52 10.41 -1.01
CA GLN A 23 -2.39 11.27 -0.68
C GLN A 23 -1.60 10.73 0.52
N VAL A 24 -1.66 9.41 0.79
CA VAL A 24 -0.96 8.82 1.94
C VAL A 24 0.55 8.79 1.74
N THR A 25 1.27 8.94 2.83
CA THR A 25 2.73 8.92 2.93
C THR A 25 3.20 7.71 3.73
N VAL A 26 4.49 7.38 3.61
CA VAL A 26 5.12 6.33 4.43
C VAL A 26 4.98 6.63 5.93
N GLN A 27 5.03 7.91 6.32
CA GLN A 27 4.94 8.34 7.71
C GLN A 27 3.53 8.17 8.29
N GLU A 28 2.49 8.44 7.50
CA GLU A 28 1.11 8.23 7.94
C GLU A 28 0.82 6.74 8.12
N LEU A 29 1.23 5.91 7.14
CA LEU A 29 1.06 4.47 7.23
C LEU A 29 1.88 3.86 8.39
N SER A 30 3.09 4.35 8.65
CA SER A 30 3.90 3.84 9.75
C SER A 30 3.26 4.12 11.11
N THR A 31 2.62 5.29 11.23
CA THR A 31 1.85 5.69 12.42
C THR A 31 0.57 4.85 12.55
N GLU A 32 -0.20 4.69 11.47
CA GLU A 32 -1.45 3.93 11.45
C GLU A 32 -1.24 2.46 11.86
N TYR A 33 -0.21 1.82 11.32
CA TYR A 33 0.09 0.42 11.58
C TYR A 33 1.06 0.20 12.74
N ASN A 34 1.50 1.26 13.43
CA ASN A 34 2.48 1.22 14.51
C ASN A 34 3.75 0.41 14.18
N VAL A 35 4.37 0.71 13.04
CA VAL A 35 5.59 0.06 12.56
C VAL A 35 6.63 1.09 12.12
N SER A 36 7.88 0.67 11.91
CA SER A 36 8.90 1.57 11.39
C SER A 36 8.62 2.01 9.94
N ASN A 37 9.06 3.21 9.56
CA ASN A 37 9.05 3.66 8.15
C ASN A 37 9.73 2.65 7.21
N ARG A 38 10.82 2.03 7.66
CA ARG A 38 11.54 0.99 6.90
C ARG A 38 10.68 -0.24 6.64
N THR A 39 9.80 -0.61 7.57
CA THR A 39 8.83 -1.70 7.39
C THR A 39 7.84 -1.34 6.29
N ILE A 40 7.22 -0.17 6.36
CA ILE A 40 6.30 0.31 5.33
C ILE A 40 6.98 0.38 3.97
N GLN A 41 8.20 0.91 3.88
CA GLN A 41 8.96 0.96 2.62
C GLN A 41 9.16 -0.43 2.00
N ARG A 42 9.46 -1.46 2.80
CA ARG A 42 9.56 -2.86 2.34
C ARG A 42 8.21 -3.41 1.86
N ASP A 43 7.14 -3.05 2.55
CA ASP A 43 5.79 -3.47 2.17
C ASP A 43 5.38 -2.82 0.84
N ILE A 44 5.62 -1.51 0.67
CA ILE A 44 5.43 -0.82 -0.62
C ILE A 44 6.28 -1.44 -1.74
N ALA A 45 7.56 -1.74 -1.47
CA ALA A 45 8.41 -2.41 -2.45
C ALA A 45 7.85 -3.79 -2.84
N THR A 46 7.24 -4.51 -1.90
CA THR A 46 6.55 -5.79 -2.17
C THR A 46 5.38 -5.58 -3.13
N LEU A 47 4.54 -4.56 -2.90
CA LEU A 47 3.40 -4.24 -3.76
C LEU A 47 3.83 -3.77 -5.17
N GLN A 48 4.92 -3.01 -5.25
CA GLN A 48 5.53 -2.55 -6.50
C GLN A 48 6.10 -3.71 -7.32
N ASN A 49 6.85 -4.61 -6.67
CA ASN A 49 7.42 -5.80 -7.30
C ASN A 49 6.33 -6.76 -7.82
N ALA A 50 5.19 -6.82 -7.13
CA ALA A 50 4.01 -7.55 -7.58
C ALA A 50 3.26 -6.87 -8.76
N LYS A 51 3.73 -5.71 -9.24
CA LYS A 51 3.16 -4.94 -10.35
C LYS A 51 1.67 -4.63 -10.16
N LEU A 52 1.27 -4.34 -8.92
CA LEU A 52 -0.11 -3.96 -8.58
C LEU A 52 -0.45 -2.50 -8.93
N GLY A 53 0.49 -1.78 -9.55
CA GLY A 53 0.30 -0.40 -9.98
C GLY A 53 0.47 0.63 -8.86
N VAL A 54 1.11 0.26 -7.74
CA VAL A 54 1.49 1.19 -6.66
C VAL A 54 2.74 1.96 -7.06
N PHE A 55 2.78 3.27 -6.82
CA PHE A 55 3.93 4.13 -7.15
C PHE A 55 4.02 5.35 -6.22
N TYR A 56 5.19 5.97 -6.18
CA TYR A 56 5.37 7.29 -5.58
C TYR A 56 5.13 8.36 -6.64
N ASP A 57 4.36 9.40 -6.33
CA ASP A 57 4.28 10.58 -7.18
C ASP A 57 5.48 11.53 -6.98
N ASN A 58 5.54 12.60 -7.77
CA ASN A 58 6.61 13.58 -7.72
C ASN A 58 6.72 14.30 -6.37
N GLY A 59 5.69 14.24 -5.52
CA GLY A 59 5.68 14.81 -4.18
C GLY A 59 5.99 13.81 -3.07
N GLY A 60 6.40 12.58 -3.42
CA GLY A 60 6.70 11.51 -2.45
C GLY A 60 5.45 10.87 -1.84
N LYS A 61 4.25 11.10 -2.40
CA LYS A 61 3.00 10.48 -1.94
C LYS A 61 2.80 9.14 -2.62
N LEU A 62 2.23 8.19 -1.88
CA LEU A 62 1.88 6.87 -2.39
C LEU A 62 0.53 6.90 -3.11
N LYS A 63 0.53 6.39 -4.33
CA LYS A 63 -0.66 6.28 -5.18
C LYS A 63 -0.75 4.90 -5.81
N ILE A 64 -1.93 4.60 -6.33
CA ILE A 64 -2.17 3.43 -7.17
C ILE A 64 -2.72 3.88 -8.52
N SER A 65 -2.29 3.23 -9.60
CA SER A 65 -2.78 3.52 -10.94
C SER A 65 -4.27 3.20 -11.05
N ARG A 66 -4.99 3.85 -11.96
CA ARG A 66 -6.42 3.57 -12.19
C ARG A 66 -6.68 2.09 -12.50
N VAL A 67 -5.80 1.49 -13.32
CA VAL A 67 -5.88 0.07 -13.69
C VAL A 67 -5.64 -0.83 -12.47
N GLY A 68 -4.62 -0.54 -11.67
CA GLY A 68 -4.34 -1.27 -10.42
C GLY A 68 -5.51 -1.18 -9.44
N TYR A 69 -6.05 0.03 -9.26
CA TYR A 69 -7.20 0.29 -8.40
C TYR A 69 -8.44 -0.50 -8.83
N GLN A 70 -8.77 -0.50 -10.13
CA GLN A 70 -9.91 -1.28 -10.65
C GLN A 70 -9.74 -2.78 -10.42
N LYS A 71 -8.53 -3.30 -10.64
CA LYS A 71 -8.20 -4.70 -10.38
C LYS A 71 -8.38 -5.05 -8.89
N ILE A 72 -7.82 -4.26 -7.98
CA ILE A 72 -7.97 -4.46 -6.53
C ILE A 72 -9.45 -4.37 -6.12
N ARG A 73 -10.20 -3.39 -6.62
CA ARG A 73 -11.64 -3.23 -6.35
C ARG A 73 -12.46 -4.44 -6.80
N SER A 74 -12.13 -5.03 -7.95
CA SER A 74 -12.82 -6.26 -8.42
C SER A 74 -12.62 -7.46 -7.50
N TRP A 75 -11.54 -7.50 -6.70
CA TRP A 75 -11.31 -8.56 -5.72
C TRP A 75 -12.08 -8.37 -4.41
N MET A 76 -12.39 -7.11 -4.06
CA MET A 76 -13.05 -6.77 -2.79
C MET A 76 -14.57 -6.72 -2.87
N ILE A 77 -15.12 -6.52 -4.08
CA ILE A 77 -16.57 -6.39 -4.34
C ILE A 77 -17.09 -7.66 -5.05
N GLY A 78 -16.24 -8.69 -5.16
CA GLY A 78 -16.62 -10.01 -5.67
C GLY A 78 -17.38 -10.81 -4.62
#